data_AF-A0A9D4BM36-F1
#
_entry.id   AF-A0A9D4BM36-F1
#
_cell.length_a   1.000
_cell.length_b   1.000
_cell.length_c   1.000
_cell.angle_alpha   90.00
_cell.angle_beta   90.00
_cell.angle_gamma   90.00
#
_symmetry.space_group_name_H-M   'P 1'
#
loop_
_entity.id
_entity.type
_entity.pdbx_description
1 polymer ?
#
loop_
_entity_poly.entity_id
_entity_poly.type
_entity_poly.pdbx_seq_one_letter_code
_entity_poly.pdbx_strand_id
1 'polypeptide(L)'
;MTCPPDSSDCNCPKLGTCEFIHYSIPLNKLVAEDKNKGNHNRNYFFTITVTNNAMLSTTEHVDVLIDESPPEDGVVFEGPVDFYDIDYTSDDSFLVHWHSFIDHESGIKFYRIGLADICLTKKDFYNISEVNARFTYTELPFQETSVRLPANFTGKRFVTVLALNNAMEASNPVCSDGITRDMSAPGIRNVTLQNAAWSESIVCHKGQPYLLHSNLKKVPLNNTMICSNLCNATLETAIGDYLPTYSAASKDEEISNFLCRNLPFYKNESIVFLPSDHIVLEWDVEESGSQIEDFFVGFGLDATETNSPSLVAYMSTQRKPFFRRKHEGIGTNELFYIFIKTVNKAGLSSISTLGPILIDQTPPLYNNIPKVTLEESHIMFAWEFNTFYDDEQIAQINQIMFQLGKTNLYFMCIECVECFTPHKDKDF
;
A
#
# COMPACT_ATOMS: atom_id res chain seq x y z
N MET A 1 66.77 19.90 36.68
CA MET A 1 66.88 19.36 35.31
C MET A 1 66.59 20.52 34.37
N THR A 2 67.57 20.96 33.58
CA THR A 2 67.41 22.10 32.65
C THR A 2 66.94 21.57 31.29
N CYS A 3 65.82 22.10 30.80
CA CYS A 3 65.21 21.75 29.52
C CYS A 3 66.10 22.24 28.35
N PRO A 4 66.47 21.39 27.37
CA PRO A 4 67.23 21.82 26.20
C PRO A 4 66.39 22.76 25.31
N PRO A 5 66.95 23.88 24.82
CA PRO A 5 66.18 24.90 24.09
C PRO A 5 65.58 24.44 22.75
N ASP A 6 66.06 23.32 22.19
CA ASP A 6 65.60 22.78 20.90
C ASP A 6 64.65 21.57 21.05
N SER A 7 64.17 21.28 22.25
CA SER A 7 63.20 20.19 22.48
C SER A 7 61.76 20.68 22.35
N SER A 8 60.91 19.91 21.66
CA SER A 8 59.47 20.15 21.52
C SER A 8 58.73 20.19 22.86
N ASP A 9 59.35 19.68 23.92
CA ASP A 9 58.74 19.53 25.24
C ASP A 9 59.13 20.66 26.20
N CYS A 10 59.78 21.70 25.67
CA CYS A 10 60.28 22.85 26.41
C CYS A 10 59.64 24.16 25.92
N ASN A 11 59.20 25.01 26.85
CA ASN A 11 58.89 26.41 26.59
C ASN A 11 60.01 27.30 27.15
N CYS A 12 60.68 28.01 26.25
CA CYS A 12 61.76 28.93 26.57
C CYS A 12 61.30 30.37 26.36
N PRO A 13 60.88 31.08 27.42
CA PRO A 13 60.49 32.49 27.29
C PRO A 13 61.71 33.37 26.94
N LYS A 14 61.47 34.52 26.28
CA LYS A 14 62.52 35.50 25.91
C LYS A 14 63.33 36.01 27.11
N LEU A 15 62.76 35.97 28.31
CA LEU A 15 63.40 36.31 29.57
C LEU A 15 63.03 35.22 30.57
N GLY A 16 64.02 34.49 31.09
CA GLY A 16 63.82 33.40 32.04
C GLY A 16 64.53 32.11 31.63
N THR A 17 64.33 31.05 32.41
CA THR A 17 64.83 29.71 32.12
C THR A 17 63.80 28.92 31.31
N CYS A 18 64.27 27.99 30.47
CA CYS A 18 63.39 27.05 29.79
C CYS A 18 62.72 26.09 30.79
N GLU A 19 61.41 25.90 30.64
CA GLU A 19 60.60 25.00 31.47
C GLU A 19 59.99 23.90 30.61
N PHE A 20 59.72 22.74 31.20
CA PHE A 20 58.99 21.67 30.51
C PHE A 20 57.52 22.09 30.33
N ILE A 21 56.92 21.78 29.19
CA ILE A 21 55.48 21.98 28.94
C ILE A 21 54.65 20.71 29.08
N HIS A 22 55.30 19.55 29.07
CA HIS A 22 54.67 18.26 29.28
C HIS A 22 54.99 17.74 30.68
N TYR A 23 54.05 17.90 31.61
CA TYR A 23 54.11 17.29 32.92
C TYR A 23 53.28 16.01 32.91
N SER A 24 53.94 14.86 33.08
CA SER A 24 53.27 13.61 33.39
C SER A 24 53.22 13.43 34.89
N ILE A 25 52.04 13.19 35.45
CA ILE A 25 51.87 12.87 36.87
C ILE A 25 51.92 11.34 36.98
N PRO A 26 53.04 10.73 37.41
CA PRO A 26 53.08 9.29 37.60
C PRO A 26 52.13 8.90 38.73
N LEU A 27 51.11 8.11 38.41
CA LEU A 27 50.11 7.65 39.38
C LEU A 27 50.66 6.59 40.35
N ASN A 28 51.94 6.23 40.28
CA ASN A 28 52.57 5.14 41.06
C ASN A 28 52.22 5.17 42.56
N LYS A 29 52.19 6.36 43.17
CA LYS A 29 51.81 6.52 44.58
C LYS A 29 50.32 6.30 44.82
N LEU A 30 49.47 6.79 43.91
CA LEU A 30 48.03 6.56 43.94
C LEU A 30 47.69 5.09 43.69
N VAL A 31 48.44 4.40 42.82
CA VAL A 31 48.31 2.97 42.54
C VAL A 31 48.71 2.14 43.76
N ALA A 32 49.82 2.50 44.42
CA ALA A 32 50.25 1.81 45.64
C ALA A 32 49.26 1.97 46.80
N GLU A 33 48.46 3.05 46.79
CA GLU A 33 47.42 3.33 47.78
C GLU A 33 46.00 2.92 47.33
N ASP A 34 45.85 2.29 46.16
CA ASP A 34 44.56 1.91 45.53
C ASP A 34 43.58 3.08 45.36
N LYS A 35 44.12 4.28 45.08
CA LYS A 35 43.40 5.55 44.85
C LYS A 35 43.61 6.13 43.46
N ASN A 36 44.19 5.34 42.54
CA ASN A 36 44.38 5.75 41.15
C ASN A 36 43.08 5.64 40.32
N LYS A 37 42.03 5.07 40.88
CA LYS A 37 40.69 5.06 40.30
C LYS A 37 39.84 6.16 40.92
N GLY A 38 39.23 6.97 40.08
CA GLY A 38 38.19 7.88 40.50
C GLY A 38 36.97 7.12 41.00
N ASN A 39 36.16 7.71 41.87
CA ASN A 39 34.85 7.17 42.20
C ASN A 39 33.85 7.74 41.19
N HIS A 40 32.99 6.87 40.66
CA HIS A 40 31.86 7.26 39.83
C HIS A 40 31.04 8.41 40.44
N ASN A 41 30.60 9.34 39.59
CA ASN A 41 29.83 10.53 39.92
C ASN A 41 30.50 11.41 41.01
N ARG A 42 31.84 11.53 40.94
CA ARG A 42 32.60 12.49 41.76
C ARG A 42 33.43 13.42 40.91
N ASN A 43 33.46 14.68 41.35
CA ASN A 43 34.30 15.72 40.78
C ASN A 43 35.71 15.65 41.39
N TYR A 44 36.70 15.60 40.51
CA TYR A 44 38.11 15.70 40.82
C TYR A 44 38.62 17.04 40.31
N PHE A 45 39.45 17.70 41.11
CA PHE A 45 40.00 19.01 40.80
C PHE A 45 41.51 18.89 40.62
N PHE A 46 42.00 19.16 39.41
CA PHE A 46 43.43 19.35 39.18
C PHE A 46 43.76 20.81 39.43
N THR A 47 44.33 21.11 40.59
CA THR A 47 44.73 22.47 40.95
C THR A 47 46.17 22.73 40.53
N ILE A 48 46.38 23.74 39.71
CA ILE A 48 47.70 24.21 39.28
C ILE A 48 47.96 25.55 39.96
N THR A 49 48.97 25.61 40.83
CA THR A 49 49.41 26.86 41.45
C THR A 49 50.79 27.22 40.91
N VAL A 50 50.88 28.36 40.22
CA VAL A 50 52.14 28.90 39.70
C VAL A 50 52.57 30.03 40.62
N THR A 51 53.79 29.97 41.14
CA THR A 51 54.35 31.00 42.03
C THR A 51 55.61 31.59 41.39
N ASN A 52 55.72 32.92 41.33
CA ASN A 52 56.90 33.59 40.79
C ASN A 52 57.98 33.83 41.87
N ASN A 53 59.15 34.33 41.46
CA ASN A 53 60.26 34.62 42.38
C ASN A 53 59.98 35.74 43.40
N ALA A 54 58.92 36.53 43.21
CA ALA A 54 58.45 37.54 44.15
C ALA A 54 57.42 36.98 45.16
N MET A 55 57.23 35.66 45.20
CA MET A 55 56.28 34.95 46.08
C MET A 55 54.81 35.31 45.80
N LEU A 56 54.49 35.75 44.58
CA LEU A 56 53.12 35.94 44.11
C LEU A 56 52.66 34.67 43.39
N SER A 57 51.45 34.20 43.70
CA SER A 57 50.89 32.96 43.15
C SER A 57 49.58 33.19 42.42
N THR A 58 49.37 32.45 41.34
CA THR A 58 48.07 32.29 40.66
C THR A 58 47.69 30.83 40.73
N THR A 59 46.43 30.55 41.08
CA THR A 59 45.89 29.20 41.17
C THR A 59 44.73 29.04 40.19
N GLU A 60 44.82 28.05 39.32
CA GLU A 60 43.74 27.61 38.44
C GLU A 60 43.36 26.17 38.79
N HIS A 61 42.13 25.78 38.48
CA HIS A 61 41.67 24.41 38.66
C HIS A 61 40.99 23.89 37.39
N VAL A 62 41.16 22.58 37.14
CA VAL A 62 40.46 21.86 36.08
C VAL A 62 39.54 20.84 36.71
N ASP A 63 38.26 20.91 36.37
CA ASP A 63 37.22 20.02 36.85
C ASP A 63 37.17 18.77 35.96
N VAL A 64 37.19 17.60 36.60
CA VAL A 64 37.06 16.30 35.95
C VAL A 64 35.96 15.52 36.65
N LEU A 65 34.88 15.25 35.92
CA LEU A 65 33.84 14.32 36.37
C LEU A 65 34.24 12.91 35.95
N ILE A 66 34.17 11.98 36.90
CA ILE A 66 34.39 10.56 36.64
C ILE A 66 33.03 9.91 36.39
N ASP A 67 32.87 9.42 35.17
CA ASP A 67 31.71 8.67 34.72
C ASP A 67 32.18 7.29 34.26
N GLU A 68 31.52 6.27 34.80
CA GLU A 68 31.79 4.84 34.61
C GLU A 68 30.46 4.09 34.33
N SER A 69 29.39 4.83 34.05
CA SER A 69 28.10 4.26 33.68
C SER A 69 27.79 4.57 32.22
N PRO A 70 27.30 3.58 31.45
CA PRO A 70 26.79 3.85 30.11
C PRO A 70 25.45 4.58 30.20
N PRO A 71 25.04 5.27 29.11
CA PRO A 71 23.70 5.81 29.02
C PRO A 71 22.61 4.74 29.18
N GLU A 72 21.47 5.15 29.76
CA GLU A 72 20.22 4.39 29.76
C GLU A 72 19.66 4.24 28.34
N ASP A 73 19.03 3.08 28.09
CA ASP A 73 18.47 2.72 26.80
C ASP A 73 17.22 3.53 26.49
N GLY A 74 17.17 4.13 25.29
CA GLY A 74 16.00 4.83 24.79
C GLY A 74 15.04 3.96 24.00
N VAL A 75 14.29 4.60 23.10
CA VAL A 75 13.39 3.95 22.13
C VAL A 75 13.65 4.50 20.73
N VAL A 76 13.41 3.67 19.72
CA VAL A 76 13.66 3.98 18.31
C VAL A 76 12.39 3.65 17.52
N PHE A 77 11.96 4.58 16.67
CA PHE A 77 10.77 4.46 15.84
C PHE A 77 11.09 4.86 14.39
N GLU A 78 10.46 4.20 13.44
CA GLU A 78 10.41 4.61 12.06
C GLU A 78 9.28 5.60 11.84
N GLY A 79 9.58 6.72 11.19
CA GLY A 79 8.61 7.77 10.90
C GLY A 79 9.00 9.13 11.50
N PRO A 80 8.19 10.17 11.24
CA PRO A 80 8.42 11.52 11.76
C PRO A 80 8.17 11.62 13.29
N VAL A 81 8.86 12.54 13.96
CA VAL A 81 8.90 12.71 15.44
C VAL A 81 7.52 12.88 16.11
N ASP A 82 6.56 13.48 15.41
CA ASP A 82 5.21 13.77 15.95
C ASP A 82 4.14 12.78 15.49
N PHE A 83 4.55 11.71 14.83
CA PHE A 83 3.65 10.75 14.19
C PHE A 83 3.88 9.34 14.73
N TYR A 84 2.92 8.45 14.43
CA TYR A 84 3.02 7.05 14.79
C TYR A 84 4.17 6.36 14.02
N ASP A 85 4.68 5.31 14.65
CA ASP A 85 5.63 4.38 14.05
C ASP A 85 5.08 3.81 12.73
N ILE A 86 5.92 3.74 11.69
CA ILE A 86 5.54 3.25 10.36
C ILE A 86 6.22 1.93 10.04
N ASP A 87 5.39 0.92 9.74
CA ASP A 87 5.87 -0.41 9.33
C ASP A 87 6.30 -0.46 7.85
N TYR A 88 5.78 0.46 7.04
CA TYR A 88 5.89 0.41 5.58
C TYR A 88 6.18 1.77 4.96
N THR A 89 6.91 1.77 3.85
CA THR A 89 7.12 2.97 3.04
C THR A 89 7.19 2.63 1.55
N SER A 90 6.61 3.47 0.71
CA SER A 90 6.82 3.45 -0.74
C SER A 90 7.92 4.40 -1.22
N ASP A 91 8.31 5.35 -0.36
CA ASP A 91 9.28 6.38 -0.70
C ASP A 91 10.70 5.80 -0.88
N ASP A 92 11.58 6.57 -1.50
CA ASP A 92 13.01 6.24 -1.61
C ASP A 92 13.79 6.51 -0.31
N SER A 93 13.13 7.12 0.68
CA SER A 93 13.71 7.38 2.00
C SER A 93 12.63 7.48 3.07
N PHE A 94 12.99 7.22 4.32
CA PHE A 94 12.10 7.34 5.46
C PHE A 94 12.83 8.06 6.60
N LEU A 95 12.06 8.67 7.51
CA LEU A 95 12.59 9.24 8.73
C LEU A 95 12.68 8.16 9.79
N VAL A 96 13.66 8.28 10.67
CA VAL A 96 13.78 7.53 11.92
C VAL A 96 13.98 8.56 13.01
N HIS A 97 13.37 8.34 14.16
CA HIS A 97 13.64 9.14 15.33
C HIS A 97 13.81 8.28 16.57
N TRP A 98 14.46 8.85 17.58
CA TRP A 98 14.67 8.21 18.86
C TRP A 98 14.60 9.21 19.99
N HIS A 99 14.27 8.74 21.18
CA HIS A 99 14.25 9.56 22.39
C HIS A 99 14.52 8.71 23.63
N SER A 100 14.55 9.38 24.79
CA SER A 100 14.75 8.76 26.11
C SER A 100 16.11 8.09 26.36
N PHE A 101 17.11 8.31 25.51
CA PHE A 101 18.51 8.05 25.87
C PHE A 101 18.96 9.11 26.88
N ILE A 102 19.37 8.67 28.06
CA ILE A 102 19.73 9.57 29.17
C ILE A 102 21.01 9.04 29.82
N ASP A 103 21.95 9.94 30.04
CA ASP A 103 23.14 9.70 30.85
C ASP A 103 23.12 10.75 31.97
N HIS A 104 23.07 10.30 33.22
CA HIS A 104 22.79 11.17 34.37
C HIS A 104 24.03 11.96 34.83
N GLU A 105 25.22 11.51 34.43
CA GLU A 105 26.49 12.01 34.89
C GLU A 105 27.13 12.96 33.87
N SER A 106 27.47 12.47 32.68
CA SER A 106 28.23 13.21 31.68
C SER A 106 27.40 13.63 30.46
N GLY A 107 26.18 13.11 30.31
CA GLY A 107 25.29 13.40 29.20
C GLY A 107 25.71 12.71 27.90
N ILE A 108 24.80 12.68 26.92
CA ILE A 108 25.07 12.08 25.60
C ILE A 108 26.00 12.98 24.79
N LYS A 109 27.00 12.37 24.15
CA LYS A 109 27.92 13.03 23.23
C LYS A 109 27.47 12.91 21.78
N PHE A 110 27.17 11.69 21.34
CA PHE A 110 26.69 11.40 19.98
C PHE A 110 25.97 10.04 19.91
N TYR A 111 25.23 9.85 18.82
CA TYR A 111 24.55 8.61 18.48
C TYR A 111 25.22 7.95 17.28
N ARG A 112 25.20 6.61 17.26
CA ARG A 112 25.51 5.80 16.08
C ARG A 112 24.25 5.08 15.63
N ILE A 113 23.96 5.18 14.34
CA ILE A 113 22.76 4.64 13.72
C ILE A 113 23.19 3.61 12.67
N GLY A 114 22.55 2.44 12.72
CA GLY A 114 22.76 1.37 11.76
C GLY A 114 21.45 0.88 11.15
N LEU A 115 21.43 0.67 9.83
CA LEU A 115 20.29 0.09 9.10
C LEU A 115 20.69 -1.26 8.49
N ALA A 116 20.05 -2.34 8.94
CA ALA A 116 20.42 -3.72 8.61
C ALA A 116 19.19 -4.65 8.46
N ASP A 117 19.37 -5.88 7.98
CA ASP A 117 18.32 -6.94 8.03
C ASP A 117 18.18 -7.60 9.41
N ILE A 118 19.08 -7.29 10.33
CA ILE A 118 19.10 -7.80 11.70
C ILE A 118 19.42 -6.66 12.67
N CYS A 119 18.96 -6.77 13.91
CA CYS A 119 19.38 -5.84 14.97
C CYS A 119 20.90 -5.92 15.18
N LEU A 120 21.56 -4.76 15.22
CA LEU A 120 23.00 -4.69 15.39
C LEU A 120 23.41 -4.81 16.85
N THR A 121 24.61 -5.35 17.08
CA THR A 121 25.22 -5.46 18.41
C THR A 121 26.27 -4.35 18.63
N LYS A 122 26.71 -4.15 19.88
CA LYS A 122 27.81 -3.20 20.17
C LYS A 122 29.06 -3.51 19.33
N LYS A 123 29.37 -4.79 19.11
CA LYS A 123 30.55 -5.21 18.33
C LYS A 123 30.46 -4.74 16.87
N ASP A 124 29.27 -4.77 16.29
CA ASP A 124 29.05 -4.34 14.90
C ASP A 124 29.35 -2.84 14.74
N PHE A 125 29.04 -2.03 15.75
CA PHE A 125 29.36 -0.60 15.79
C PHE A 125 30.85 -0.26 16.01
N TYR A 126 31.65 -1.20 16.52
CA TYR A 126 33.10 -1.00 16.71
C TYR A 126 33.94 -1.58 15.57
N ASN A 127 33.44 -2.58 14.83
CA ASN A 127 34.14 -3.25 13.73
C ASN A 127 33.65 -2.80 12.34
N ILE A 128 33.60 -1.50 12.09
CA ILE A 128 33.03 -0.90 10.85
C ILE A 128 33.70 -1.46 9.57
N SER A 129 34.99 -1.79 9.62
CA SER A 129 35.78 -2.24 8.46
C SER A 129 35.42 -3.61 7.89
N GLU A 130 34.83 -4.52 8.68
CA GLU A 130 34.37 -5.84 8.19
C GLU A 130 32.91 -5.80 7.68
N VAL A 131 32.18 -4.71 7.94
CA VAL A 131 30.71 -4.71 7.87
C VAL A 131 30.10 -3.64 6.95
N ASN A 132 30.93 -2.83 6.28
CA ASN A 132 30.47 -1.87 5.26
C ASN A 132 29.64 -2.49 4.10
N ALA A 133 29.56 -3.83 3.98
CA ALA A 133 28.71 -4.51 3.01
C ALA A 133 27.31 -4.91 3.54
N ARG A 134 27.05 -4.88 4.85
CA ARG A 134 25.81 -5.45 5.44
C ARG A 134 24.85 -4.43 6.05
N PHE A 135 25.31 -3.22 6.36
CA PHE A 135 24.45 -2.17 6.91
C PHE A 135 24.92 -0.77 6.55
N THR A 136 24.00 0.20 6.57
CA THR A 136 24.35 1.63 6.46
C THR A 136 24.66 2.19 7.85
N TYR A 137 25.77 2.92 7.97
CA TYR A 137 26.23 3.52 9.23
C TYR A 137 26.19 5.04 9.16
N THR A 138 25.75 5.70 10.23
CA THR A 138 25.82 7.15 10.38
C THR A 138 26.06 7.52 11.84
N GLU A 139 26.88 8.54 12.08
CA GLU A 139 27.14 9.11 13.41
C GLU A 139 26.58 10.53 13.45
N LEU A 140 25.84 10.85 14.51
CA LEU A 140 25.15 12.14 14.65
C LEU A 140 25.39 12.74 16.04
N PRO A 141 25.55 14.06 16.16
CA PRO A 141 25.73 14.71 17.45
C PRO A 141 24.45 14.59 18.31
N PHE A 142 24.58 14.73 19.63
CA PHE A 142 23.47 14.47 20.56
C PHE A 142 22.21 15.33 20.35
N GLN A 143 22.33 16.49 19.69
CA GLN A 143 21.20 17.37 19.39
C GLN A 143 20.28 16.80 18.29
N GLU A 144 20.80 15.90 17.46
CA GLU A 144 20.05 15.26 16.38
C GLU A 144 19.42 13.98 16.91
N THR A 145 18.09 14.01 17.09
CA THR A 145 17.29 12.87 17.54
C THR A 145 16.48 12.23 16.42
N SER A 146 16.79 12.58 15.17
CA SER A 146 16.17 11.99 13.98
C SER A 146 17.12 12.01 12.79
N VAL A 147 16.91 11.09 11.86
CA VAL A 147 17.69 11.01 10.62
C VAL A 147 16.84 10.48 9.47
N ARG A 148 17.11 10.95 8.25
CA ARG A 148 16.52 10.39 7.04
C ARG A 148 17.44 9.32 6.46
N LEU A 149 16.93 8.09 6.34
CA LEU A 149 17.67 6.95 5.80
C LEU A 149 17.13 6.56 4.42
N PRO A 150 17.99 6.06 3.52
CA PRO A 150 17.56 5.57 2.22
C PRO A 150 16.74 4.27 2.37
N ALA A 151 15.65 4.17 1.63
CA ALA A 151 14.80 2.99 1.57
C ALA A 151 15.23 2.04 0.43
N ASN A 152 16.50 2.07 0.00
CA ASN A 152 16.99 1.27 -1.12
C ASN A 152 17.33 -0.18 -0.69
N PHE A 153 16.34 -0.90 -0.19
CA PHE A 153 16.46 -2.27 0.26
C PHE A 153 15.24 -3.11 -0.09
N THR A 154 15.43 -4.43 -0.06
CA THR A 154 14.36 -5.41 -0.15
C THR A 154 14.21 -6.13 1.18
N GLY A 155 12.97 -6.52 1.48
CA GLY A 155 12.59 -7.14 2.74
C GLY A 155 12.51 -6.17 3.92
N LYS A 156 12.26 -6.72 5.10
CA LYS A 156 12.20 -5.97 6.36
C LYS A 156 13.62 -5.59 6.79
N ARG A 157 13.80 -4.34 7.20
CA ARG A 157 15.05 -3.81 7.79
C ARG A 157 14.76 -3.26 9.17
N PHE A 158 15.81 -3.19 9.97
CA PHE A 158 15.76 -2.69 11.33
C PHE A 158 16.75 -1.55 11.48
N VAL A 159 16.35 -0.55 12.26
CA VAL A 159 17.20 0.56 12.63
C VAL A 159 17.68 0.33 14.05
N THR A 160 19.00 0.34 14.25
CA THR A 160 19.61 0.22 15.58
C THR A 160 20.30 1.52 15.94
N VAL A 161 20.00 2.06 17.12
CA VAL A 161 20.62 3.27 17.67
C VAL A 161 21.47 2.89 18.90
N LEU A 162 22.69 3.40 18.94
CA LEU A 162 23.63 3.26 20.05
C LEU A 162 24.04 4.66 20.53
N ALA A 163 23.80 4.99 21.79
CA ALA A 163 24.20 6.27 22.37
C ALA A 163 25.57 6.15 23.06
N LEU A 164 26.42 7.16 22.89
CA LEU A 164 27.70 7.27 23.60
C LEU A 164 27.72 8.55 24.44
N ASN A 165 28.13 8.43 25.70
CA ASN A 165 28.27 9.57 26.61
C ASN A 165 29.60 10.32 26.42
N ASN A 166 29.84 11.35 27.23
CA ASN A 166 31.07 12.14 27.16
C ASN A 166 32.31 11.38 27.67
N ALA A 167 32.13 10.32 28.47
CA ALA A 167 33.16 9.36 28.86
C ALA A 167 33.43 8.26 27.81
N MET A 168 32.74 8.28 26.67
CA MET A 168 32.82 7.29 25.58
C MET A 168 32.31 5.89 25.95
N GLU A 169 31.51 5.78 27.00
CA GLU A 169 30.76 4.55 27.29
C GLU A 169 29.51 4.47 26.43
N ALA A 170 29.19 3.26 25.97
CA ALA A 170 28.08 3.03 25.05
C ALA A 170 26.90 2.33 25.75
N SER A 171 25.69 2.82 25.48
CA SER A 171 24.41 2.20 25.88
C SER A 171 24.28 0.79 25.33
N ASN A 172 23.20 0.06 25.65
CA ASN A 172 22.85 -1.08 24.81
C ASN A 172 22.34 -0.59 23.45
N PRO A 173 22.59 -1.32 22.36
CA PRO A 173 21.98 -1.00 21.08
C PRO A 173 20.47 -1.21 21.18
N VAL A 174 19.69 -0.17 20.87
CA VAL A 174 18.23 -0.25 20.83
C VAL A 174 17.80 -0.44 19.39
N CYS A 175 17.04 -1.50 19.13
CA CYS A 175 16.56 -1.86 17.81
C CYS A 175 15.08 -1.49 17.67
N SER A 176 14.71 -0.95 16.52
CA SER A 176 13.32 -0.73 16.14
C SER A 176 12.59 -2.06 15.86
N ASP A 177 11.28 -2.00 15.67
CA ASP A 177 10.49 -3.17 15.28
C ASP A 177 10.56 -3.46 13.77
N GLY A 178 11.00 -2.48 12.97
CA GLY A 178 11.53 -2.60 11.62
C GLY A 178 10.54 -2.20 10.53
N ILE A 179 11.10 -1.72 9.42
CA ILE A 179 10.37 -1.17 8.26
C ILE A 179 10.53 -2.04 7.02
N THR A 180 9.49 -2.11 6.19
CA THR A 180 9.51 -2.79 4.90
C THR A 180 9.21 -1.82 3.77
N ARG A 181 10.00 -1.87 2.71
CA ARG A 181 9.72 -1.09 1.50
C ARG A 181 8.74 -1.82 0.59
N ASP A 182 7.63 -1.17 0.25
CA ASP A 182 6.63 -1.69 -0.69
C ASP A 182 6.32 -0.65 -1.77
N MET A 183 6.55 -1.05 -3.02
CA MET A 183 6.31 -0.22 -4.21
C MET A 183 5.12 -0.71 -5.05
N SER A 184 4.45 -1.78 -4.63
CA SER A 184 3.29 -2.33 -5.34
C SER A 184 2.01 -1.65 -4.86
N ALA A 185 1.26 -1.06 -5.79
CA ALA A 185 -0.08 -0.59 -5.47
C ALA A 185 -1.01 -1.80 -5.25
N PRO A 186 -1.95 -1.72 -4.29
CA PRO A 186 -2.89 -2.80 -4.04
C PRO A 186 -3.81 -2.99 -5.23
N GLY A 187 -4.29 -4.20 -5.47
CA GLY A 187 -5.29 -4.54 -6.48
C GLY A 187 -6.56 -5.13 -5.86
N ILE A 188 -7.61 -5.19 -6.66
CA ILE A 188 -8.83 -5.96 -6.36
C ILE A 188 -9.18 -6.85 -7.53
N ARG A 189 -9.85 -7.96 -7.23
CA ARG A 189 -10.34 -8.93 -8.22
C ARG A 189 -11.70 -9.48 -7.80
N ASN A 190 -12.34 -10.24 -8.66
CA ASN A 190 -13.64 -10.86 -8.40
C ASN A 190 -14.71 -9.86 -7.88
N VAL A 191 -14.74 -8.65 -8.42
CA VAL A 191 -15.73 -7.62 -8.08
C VAL A 191 -17.11 -8.06 -8.54
N THR A 192 -18.03 -8.22 -7.60
CA THR A 192 -19.43 -8.55 -7.85
C THR A 192 -20.30 -7.36 -7.49
N LEU A 193 -21.31 -7.11 -8.33
CA LEU A 193 -22.41 -6.20 -8.02
C LEU A 193 -23.68 -7.06 -7.96
N GLN A 194 -24.25 -7.22 -6.76
CA GLN A 194 -25.36 -8.15 -6.57
C GLN A 194 -26.58 -7.73 -7.40
N ASN A 195 -27.22 -8.71 -8.04
CA ASN A 195 -28.40 -8.57 -8.90
C ASN A 195 -28.20 -7.72 -10.16
N ALA A 196 -27.00 -7.19 -10.42
CA ALA A 196 -26.75 -6.47 -11.66
C ALA A 196 -26.76 -7.41 -12.87
N ALA A 197 -27.21 -6.86 -13.98
CA ALA A 197 -27.22 -7.54 -15.26
C ALA A 197 -26.74 -6.63 -16.40
N TRP A 198 -26.29 -7.23 -17.49
CA TRP A 198 -25.97 -6.52 -18.73
C TRP A 198 -26.17 -7.42 -19.94
N SER A 199 -26.02 -6.84 -21.13
CA SER A 199 -26.03 -7.59 -22.38
C SER A 199 -24.78 -8.46 -22.52
N GLU A 200 -24.98 -9.72 -22.91
CA GLU A 200 -23.87 -10.64 -23.17
C GLU A 200 -22.97 -10.10 -24.29
N SER A 201 -21.67 -10.23 -24.10
CA SER A 201 -20.69 -9.68 -25.03
C SER A 201 -19.36 -10.43 -24.97
N ILE A 202 -18.50 -10.20 -25.96
CA ILE A 202 -17.14 -10.72 -25.96
C ILE A 202 -16.20 -9.66 -25.39
N VAL A 203 -15.32 -10.09 -24.49
CA VAL A 203 -14.23 -9.25 -23.95
C VAL A 203 -12.90 -9.97 -24.05
N CYS A 204 -11.85 -9.21 -24.34
CA CYS A 204 -10.49 -9.71 -24.42
C CYS A 204 -9.66 -9.14 -23.28
N HIS A 205 -8.94 -10.02 -22.59
CA HIS A 205 -8.06 -9.66 -21.49
C HIS A 205 -6.78 -10.48 -21.57
N LYS A 206 -5.62 -9.81 -21.65
CA LYS A 206 -4.29 -10.40 -21.84
C LYS A 206 -4.24 -11.31 -23.07
N GLY A 207 -4.87 -10.87 -24.16
CA GLY A 207 -4.99 -11.63 -25.43
C GLY A 207 -5.84 -12.91 -25.38
N GLN A 208 -6.57 -13.17 -24.29
CA GLN A 208 -7.51 -14.29 -24.17
C GLN A 208 -8.97 -13.82 -24.32
N PRO A 209 -9.79 -14.50 -25.14
CA PRO A 209 -11.21 -14.18 -25.29
C PRO A 209 -12.04 -14.76 -24.13
N TYR A 210 -12.99 -13.96 -23.64
CA TYR A 210 -13.97 -14.37 -22.65
C TYR A 210 -15.38 -14.02 -23.12
N LEU A 211 -16.33 -14.91 -22.84
CA LEU A 211 -17.75 -14.59 -22.84
C LEU A 211 -18.03 -13.81 -21.56
N LEU A 212 -18.55 -12.61 -21.74
CA LEU A 212 -19.17 -11.85 -20.69
C LEU A 212 -20.62 -12.36 -20.57
N HIS A 213 -20.89 -13.10 -19.49
CA HIS A 213 -22.23 -13.58 -19.20
C HIS A 213 -23.06 -12.49 -18.53
N SER A 214 -24.39 -12.57 -18.68
CA SER A 214 -25.36 -11.57 -18.21
C SER A 214 -25.25 -11.16 -16.74
N ASN A 215 -24.62 -11.96 -15.89
CA ASN A 215 -24.45 -11.73 -14.44
C ASN A 215 -23.09 -11.12 -14.04
N LEU A 216 -22.45 -10.39 -14.96
CA LEU A 216 -21.14 -9.75 -14.77
C LEU A 216 -20.00 -10.73 -14.45
N LYS A 217 -20.08 -11.95 -14.98
CA LYS A 217 -18.99 -12.94 -14.88
C LYS A 217 -18.38 -13.17 -16.25
N LYS A 218 -17.07 -13.40 -16.28
CA LYS A 218 -16.36 -13.77 -17.50
C LYS A 218 -16.11 -15.28 -17.53
N VAL A 219 -16.40 -15.90 -18.67
CA VAL A 219 -16.19 -17.33 -18.91
C VAL A 219 -15.12 -17.47 -19.99
N PRO A 220 -14.00 -18.16 -19.75
CA PRO A 220 -12.95 -18.30 -20.75
C PRO A 220 -13.44 -19.11 -21.95
N LEU A 221 -13.13 -18.59 -23.15
CA LEU A 221 -13.40 -19.24 -24.43
C LEU A 221 -12.11 -19.81 -25.02
N ASN A 222 -12.23 -20.80 -25.92
CA ASN A 222 -11.07 -21.28 -26.66
C ASN A 222 -10.55 -20.19 -27.59
N ASN A 223 -9.23 -20.01 -27.61
CA ASN A 223 -8.56 -18.99 -28.43
C ASN A 223 -8.42 -19.44 -29.90
N THR A 224 -9.56 -19.61 -30.57
CA THR A 224 -9.63 -19.98 -31.98
C THR A 224 -9.20 -18.81 -32.87
N MET A 225 -8.95 -19.06 -34.16
CA MET A 225 -8.57 -18.02 -35.13
C MET A 225 -9.60 -16.88 -35.23
N ILE A 226 -10.89 -17.17 -35.03
CA ILE A 226 -11.95 -16.17 -35.09
C ILE A 226 -11.89 -15.27 -33.85
N CYS A 227 -11.83 -15.88 -32.66
CA CYS A 227 -11.77 -15.13 -31.41
C CYS A 227 -10.45 -14.37 -31.26
N SER A 228 -9.32 -14.94 -31.70
CA SER A 228 -8.01 -14.28 -31.63
C SER A 228 -7.93 -13.07 -32.56
N ASN A 229 -8.45 -13.17 -33.78
CA ASN A 229 -8.54 -12.02 -34.69
C ASN A 229 -9.43 -10.91 -34.11
N LEU A 230 -10.53 -11.28 -33.44
CA LEU A 230 -11.39 -10.32 -32.74
C LEU A 230 -10.63 -9.59 -31.63
N CYS A 231 -9.88 -10.32 -30.80
CA CYS A 231 -9.07 -9.74 -29.73
C CYS A 231 -7.91 -8.88 -30.23
N ASN A 232 -7.29 -9.22 -31.37
CA ASN A 232 -6.24 -8.41 -31.95
C ASN A 232 -6.75 -7.09 -32.56
N ALA A 233 -8.01 -7.05 -32.96
CA ALA A 233 -8.65 -5.87 -33.55
C ALA A 233 -9.24 -4.92 -32.50
N THR A 234 -9.30 -5.31 -31.24
CA THR A 234 -9.96 -4.58 -30.15
C THR A 234 -8.98 -4.21 -29.05
N LEU A 235 -9.19 -3.04 -28.43
CA LEU A 235 -8.39 -2.59 -27.29
C LEU A 235 -8.78 -3.40 -26.04
N GLU A 236 -7.79 -3.80 -25.25
CA GLU A 236 -8.04 -4.45 -23.95
C GLU A 236 -8.84 -3.52 -23.05
N THR A 237 -9.79 -4.09 -22.31
CA THR A 237 -10.71 -3.33 -21.46
C THR A 237 -10.42 -3.56 -19.99
N ALA A 238 -10.39 -2.46 -19.23
CA ALA A 238 -10.06 -2.48 -17.80
C ALA A 238 -11.06 -3.31 -16.96
N ILE A 239 -12.28 -3.50 -17.45
CA ILE A 239 -13.29 -4.33 -16.77
C ILE A 239 -12.87 -5.80 -16.69
N GLY A 240 -12.04 -6.25 -17.63
CA GLY A 240 -11.47 -7.59 -17.62
C GLY A 240 -10.55 -7.84 -16.42
N ASP A 241 -9.97 -6.82 -15.79
CA ASP A 241 -8.97 -6.99 -14.74
C ASP A 241 -9.59 -7.49 -13.44
N TYR A 242 -10.78 -6.98 -13.10
CA TYR A 242 -11.36 -7.17 -11.78
C TYR A 242 -12.63 -8.02 -11.76
N LEU A 243 -13.22 -8.41 -12.91
CA LEU A 243 -14.43 -9.24 -12.91
C LEU A 243 -14.18 -10.72 -12.54
N PRO A 244 -15.15 -11.39 -11.88
CA PRO A 244 -15.05 -12.79 -11.52
C PRO A 244 -14.97 -13.70 -12.74
N THR A 245 -14.06 -14.67 -12.68
CA THR A 245 -13.92 -15.69 -13.72
C THR A 245 -14.64 -16.97 -13.32
N TYR A 246 -15.51 -17.48 -14.19
CA TYR A 246 -16.08 -18.81 -14.01
C TYR A 246 -15.05 -19.86 -14.44
N SER A 247 -14.80 -20.86 -13.59
CA SER A 247 -13.70 -21.82 -13.79
C SER A 247 -13.96 -22.84 -14.91
N ALA A 248 -15.22 -23.07 -15.30
CA ALA A 248 -15.54 -23.95 -16.41
C ALA A 248 -15.37 -23.20 -17.74
N ALA A 249 -14.23 -23.40 -18.40
CA ALA A 249 -14.02 -22.95 -19.77
C ALA A 249 -14.98 -23.68 -20.73
N SER A 250 -15.46 -22.98 -21.75
CA SER A 250 -16.05 -23.65 -22.91
C SER A 250 -14.95 -24.44 -23.60
N LYS A 251 -14.87 -25.74 -23.33
CA LYS A 251 -13.90 -26.64 -23.99
C LYS A 251 -14.22 -26.86 -25.48
N ASP A 252 -15.41 -26.45 -25.90
CA ASP A 252 -15.92 -26.62 -27.25
C ASP A 252 -15.50 -25.45 -28.15
N GLU A 253 -14.75 -25.77 -29.21
CA GLU A 253 -14.31 -24.80 -30.21
C GLU A 253 -15.46 -24.30 -31.10
N GLU A 254 -16.47 -25.13 -31.38
CA GLU A 254 -17.62 -24.73 -32.19
C GLU A 254 -18.47 -23.69 -31.45
N ILE A 255 -18.72 -23.92 -30.16
CA ILE A 255 -19.41 -22.96 -29.29
C ILE A 255 -18.63 -21.64 -29.22
N SER A 256 -17.31 -21.72 -28.99
CA SER A 256 -16.46 -20.52 -28.93
C SER A 256 -16.51 -19.72 -30.24
N ASN A 257 -16.43 -20.40 -31.38
CA ASN A 257 -16.53 -19.79 -32.70
C ASN A 257 -17.90 -19.17 -32.96
N PHE A 258 -18.99 -19.81 -32.53
CA PHE A 258 -20.33 -19.30 -32.66
C PHE A 258 -20.52 -18.01 -31.84
N LEU A 259 -20.08 -18.02 -30.57
CA LEU A 259 -20.19 -16.86 -29.68
C LEU A 259 -19.36 -15.67 -30.21
N CYS A 260 -18.10 -15.90 -30.59
CA CYS A 260 -17.22 -14.84 -31.12
C CYS A 260 -17.70 -14.26 -32.47
N ARG A 261 -18.58 -14.95 -33.21
CA ARG A 261 -19.19 -14.43 -34.45
C ARG A 261 -20.46 -13.63 -34.22
N ASN A 262 -21.28 -14.06 -33.26
CA ASN A 262 -22.65 -13.58 -33.13
C ASN A 262 -22.84 -12.57 -31.99
N LEU A 263 -22.00 -12.59 -30.96
CA LEU A 263 -22.12 -11.65 -29.86
C LEU A 263 -21.38 -10.34 -30.13
N PRO A 264 -21.93 -9.20 -29.66
CA PRO A 264 -21.25 -7.92 -29.77
C PRO A 264 -19.99 -7.90 -28.92
N PHE A 265 -19.01 -7.09 -29.33
CA PHE A 265 -17.85 -6.81 -28.48
C PHE A 265 -18.24 -5.83 -27.37
N TYR A 266 -17.70 -6.04 -26.17
CA TYR A 266 -17.91 -5.15 -25.05
C TYR A 266 -17.42 -3.73 -25.37
N LYS A 267 -18.25 -2.73 -25.12
CA LYS A 267 -17.91 -1.31 -25.27
C LYS A 267 -17.90 -0.68 -23.89
N ASN A 268 -17.07 0.33 -23.67
CA ASN A 268 -17.06 1.08 -22.40
C ASN A 268 -18.39 1.83 -22.13
N GLU A 269 -19.26 1.93 -23.13
CA GLU A 269 -20.61 2.50 -23.05
C GLU A 269 -21.69 1.43 -22.72
N SER A 270 -21.32 0.15 -22.63
CA SER A 270 -22.24 -0.92 -22.28
C SER A 270 -22.80 -0.71 -20.87
N ILE A 271 -24.12 -0.61 -20.78
CA ILE A 271 -24.82 -0.27 -19.54
C ILE A 271 -24.99 -1.52 -18.67
N VAL A 272 -24.68 -1.36 -17.39
CA VAL A 272 -25.02 -2.31 -16.32
C VAL A 272 -26.34 -1.89 -15.70
N PHE A 273 -27.34 -2.77 -15.73
CA PHE A 273 -28.65 -2.55 -15.13
C PHE A 273 -28.68 -3.09 -13.71
N LEU A 274 -29.18 -2.30 -12.76
CA LEU A 274 -29.31 -2.68 -11.36
C LEU A 274 -30.79 -2.64 -10.92
N PRO A 275 -31.42 -3.80 -10.64
CA PRO A 275 -32.84 -3.90 -10.32
C PRO A 275 -33.17 -3.68 -8.84
N SER A 276 -32.36 -2.89 -8.15
CA SER A 276 -32.36 -2.79 -6.70
C SER A 276 -32.08 -1.36 -6.27
N ASP A 277 -32.74 -0.92 -5.19
CA ASP A 277 -32.43 0.35 -4.55
C ASP A 277 -31.18 0.29 -3.65
N HIS A 278 -30.60 -0.91 -3.53
CA HIS A 278 -29.38 -1.17 -2.80
C HIS A 278 -28.26 -1.56 -3.75
N ILE A 279 -27.15 -0.85 -3.62
CA ILE A 279 -25.86 -1.19 -4.21
C ILE A 279 -25.14 -2.09 -3.22
N VAL A 280 -24.87 -3.33 -3.62
CA VAL A 280 -24.12 -4.31 -2.83
C VAL A 280 -22.93 -4.80 -3.66
N LEU A 281 -21.74 -4.44 -3.20
CA LEU A 281 -20.46 -4.77 -3.82
C LEU A 281 -19.67 -5.70 -2.91
N GLU A 282 -19.04 -6.71 -3.51
CA GLU A 282 -18.07 -7.59 -2.84
C GLU A 282 -16.89 -7.82 -3.77
N TRP A 283 -15.68 -7.91 -3.23
CA TRP A 283 -14.47 -8.14 -4.02
C TRP A 283 -13.44 -8.94 -3.22
N ASP A 284 -12.45 -9.48 -3.92
CA ASP A 284 -11.26 -10.08 -3.35
C ASP A 284 -10.09 -9.09 -3.42
N VAL A 285 -9.17 -9.23 -2.48
CA VAL A 285 -7.98 -8.40 -2.38
C VAL A 285 -6.80 -9.06 -3.11
N GLU A 286 -6.04 -8.25 -3.84
CA GLU A 286 -4.76 -8.64 -4.44
C GLU A 286 -3.67 -7.71 -3.89
N GLU A 287 -3.02 -8.12 -2.80
CA GLU A 287 -1.99 -7.35 -2.11
C GLU A 287 -0.89 -8.30 -1.64
N SER A 288 0.37 -7.93 -1.84
CA SER A 288 1.52 -8.82 -1.61
C SER A 288 2.61 -8.23 -0.70
N GLY A 289 2.53 -6.93 -0.39
CA GLY A 289 3.53 -6.19 0.39
C GLY A 289 2.99 -5.70 1.72
N SER A 290 2.36 -4.54 1.73
CA SER A 290 2.17 -3.72 2.96
C SER A 290 0.85 -3.90 3.71
N GLN A 291 0.02 -4.88 3.32
CA GLN A 291 -1.35 -5.04 3.82
C GLN A 291 -2.25 -3.85 3.44
N ILE A 292 -3.56 -4.06 3.53
CA ILE A 292 -4.54 -3.02 3.22
C ILE A 292 -4.69 -2.05 4.39
N GLU A 293 -4.59 -0.76 4.08
CA GLU A 293 -4.94 0.30 5.00
C GLU A 293 -6.46 0.53 5.00
N ASP A 294 -7.08 0.67 3.84
CA ASP A 294 -8.55 0.75 3.71
C ASP A 294 -9.02 0.59 2.24
N PHE A 295 -10.33 0.41 2.07
CA PHE A 295 -11.01 0.59 0.79
C PHE A 295 -11.98 1.76 0.89
N PHE A 296 -12.20 2.42 -0.25
CA PHE A 296 -13.14 3.51 -0.36
C PHE A 296 -14.02 3.33 -1.58
N VAL A 297 -15.32 3.56 -1.42
CA VAL A 297 -16.28 3.52 -2.52
C VAL A 297 -16.87 4.91 -2.74
N GLY A 298 -16.84 5.38 -3.98
CA GLY A 298 -17.43 6.66 -4.40
C GLY A 298 -18.21 6.52 -5.70
N PHE A 299 -19.14 7.43 -5.94
CA PHE A 299 -20.00 7.44 -7.13
C PHE A 299 -19.89 8.76 -7.88
N GLY A 300 -19.81 8.70 -9.21
CA GLY A 300 -19.71 9.88 -10.07
C GLY A 300 -20.55 9.75 -11.33
N LEU A 301 -20.74 10.87 -12.02
CA LEU A 301 -21.52 10.96 -13.26
C LEU A 301 -20.69 10.60 -14.50
N ASP A 302 -19.36 10.70 -14.41
CA ASP A 302 -18.43 10.45 -15.52
C ASP A 302 -17.30 9.53 -15.06
N ALA A 303 -16.88 8.61 -15.93
CA ALA A 303 -15.83 7.62 -15.65
C ALA A 303 -14.46 8.23 -15.27
N THR A 304 -14.24 9.51 -15.58
CA THR A 304 -13.01 10.25 -15.30
C THR A 304 -12.96 10.87 -13.90
N GLU A 305 -14.07 10.87 -13.15
CA GLU A 305 -14.17 11.45 -11.80
C GLU A 305 -13.50 10.60 -10.69
N THR A 306 -12.43 9.88 -11.02
CA THR A 306 -11.75 8.94 -10.13
C THR A 306 -11.12 9.60 -8.91
N ASN A 307 -10.69 10.86 -9.00
CA ASN A 307 -10.09 11.57 -7.87
C ASN A 307 -11.13 12.17 -6.92
N SER A 308 -12.24 12.67 -7.47
CA SER A 308 -13.27 13.40 -6.75
C SER A 308 -14.65 13.08 -7.33
N PRO A 309 -15.29 11.98 -6.89
CA PRO A 309 -16.59 11.56 -7.41
C PRO A 309 -17.68 12.59 -7.08
N SER A 310 -18.52 12.96 -8.06
CA SER A 310 -19.50 14.05 -7.93
C SER A 310 -20.78 13.72 -7.17
N LEU A 311 -21.26 12.47 -7.21
CA LEU A 311 -22.52 12.06 -6.58
C LEU A 311 -22.30 11.68 -5.10
N VAL A 312 -21.32 10.82 -4.86
CA VAL A 312 -20.98 10.34 -3.52
C VAL A 312 -19.48 10.32 -3.39
N ALA A 313 -18.95 11.20 -2.53
CA ALA A 313 -17.54 11.22 -2.17
C ALA A 313 -17.09 9.88 -1.58
N TYR A 314 -15.79 9.60 -1.66
CA TYR A 314 -15.21 8.35 -1.17
C TYR A 314 -15.56 8.05 0.29
N MET A 315 -16.24 6.93 0.51
CA MET A 315 -16.60 6.43 1.83
C MET A 315 -15.73 5.24 2.20
N SER A 316 -15.07 5.31 3.36
CA SER A 316 -14.33 4.18 3.93
C SER A 316 -15.23 2.98 4.17
N THR A 317 -14.73 1.78 3.86
CA THR A 317 -15.38 0.50 4.20
C THR A 317 -14.86 -0.10 5.50
N GLN A 318 -13.96 0.60 6.20
CA GLN A 318 -13.28 0.13 7.41
C GLN A 318 -12.52 -1.18 7.21
N ARG A 319 -11.71 -1.24 6.14
CA ARG A 319 -10.89 -2.40 5.72
C ARG A 319 -11.69 -3.62 5.28
N LYS A 320 -13.00 -3.48 5.07
CA LYS A 320 -13.85 -4.60 4.65
C LYS A 320 -13.95 -4.65 3.13
N PRO A 321 -13.73 -5.82 2.50
CA PRO A 321 -13.81 -5.95 1.05
C PRO A 321 -15.26 -6.10 0.56
N PHE A 322 -16.17 -5.34 1.17
CA PHE A 322 -17.56 -5.25 0.77
C PHE A 322 -18.10 -3.85 1.04
N PHE A 323 -19.10 -3.46 0.27
CA PHE A 323 -19.81 -2.20 0.45
C PHE A 323 -21.31 -2.42 0.22
N ARG A 324 -22.14 -1.88 1.10
CA ARG A 324 -23.60 -1.95 0.98
C ARG A 324 -24.21 -0.61 1.33
N ARG A 325 -25.01 -0.05 0.42
CA ARG A 325 -25.73 1.20 0.67
C ARG A 325 -26.98 1.30 -0.20
N LYS A 326 -28.01 1.99 0.33
CA LYS A 326 -29.11 2.49 -0.49
C LYS A 326 -28.63 3.65 -1.36
N HIS A 327 -28.96 3.68 -2.64
CA HIS A 327 -28.65 4.84 -3.47
C HIS A 327 -29.60 5.98 -3.11
N GLU A 328 -29.08 7.05 -2.52
CA GLU A 328 -29.85 8.25 -2.21
C GLU A 328 -29.34 9.38 -3.10
N GLY A 329 -30.25 10.05 -3.81
CA GLY A 329 -29.91 11.18 -4.68
C GLY A 329 -29.41 10.81 -6.08
N ILE A 330 -29.42 9.53 -6.47
CA ILE A 330 -29.26 9.11 -7.87
C ILE A 330 -30.64 9.14 -8.52
N GLY A 331 -30.83 9.95 -9.57
CA GLY A 331 -32.09 10.06 -10.28
C GLY A 331 -32.45 8.78 -11.04
N THR A 332 -33.74 8.48 -11.14
CA THR A 332 -34.26 7.52 -12.12
C THR A 332 -33.83 7.97 -13.51
N ASN A 333 -33.20 7.07 -14.27
CA ASN A 333 -32.62 7.30 -15.60
C ASN A 333 -31.29 8.07 -15.67
N GLU A 334 -30.58 8.25 -14.56
CA GLU A 334 -29.23 8.78 -14.57
C GLU A 334 -28.18 7.67 -14.62
N LEU A 335 -27.26 7.76 -15.59
CA LEU A 335 -26.09 6.90 -15.63
C LEU A 335 -25.06 7.36 -14.60
N PHE A 336 -24.47 6.41 -13.89
CA PHE A 336 -23.40 6.71 -12.95
C PHE A 336 -22.30 5.64 -12.99
N TYR A 337 -21.17 5.97 -12.39
CA TYR A 337 -20.01 5.11 -12.25
C TYR A 337 -19.71 4.88 -10.78
N ILE A 338 -19.24 3.69 -10.46
CA ILE A 338 -18.74 3.31 -9.14
C ILE A 338 -17.22 3.24 -9.20
N PHE A 339 -16.56 3.89 -8.25
CA PHE A 339 -15.12 3.84 -8.07
C PHE A 339 -14.80 3.11 -6.77
N ILE A 340 -13.99 2.06 -6.86
CA ILE A 340 -13.45 1.34 -5.70
C ILE A 340 -11.96 1.70 -5.61
N LYS A 341 -11.63 2.60 -4.68
CA LYS A 341 -10.25 2.98 -4.37
C LYS A 341 -9.70 2.09 -3.26
N THR A 342 -8.54 1.50 -3.48
CA THR A 342 -7.86 0.66 -2.49
C THR A 342 -6.57 1.32 -2.09
N VAL A 343 -6.26 1.35 -0.79
CA VAL A 343 -5.04 1.96 -0.25
C VAL A 343 -4.33 0.95 0.65
N ASN A 344 -3.02 0.77 0.46
CA ASN A 344 -2.19 -0.09 1.31
C ASN A 344 -1.45 0.72 2.39
N LYS A 345 -0.83 0.05 3.38
CA LYS A 345 -0.15 0.77 4.48
C LYS A 345 1.12 1.49 4.05
N ALA A 346 1.66 1.19 2.88
CA ALA A 346 2.74 1.97 2.28
C ALA A 346 2.24 3.30 1.66
N GLY A 347 0.94 3.55 1.65
CA GLY A 347 0.32 4.77 1.10
C GLY A 347 0.05 4.73 -0.39
N LEU A 348 0.32 3.60 -1.06
CA LEU A 348 0.01 3.42 -2.48
C LEU A 348 -1.48 3.11 -2.67
N SER A 349 -2.03 3.55 -3.80
CA SER A 349 -3.44 3.34 -4.10
C SER A 349 -3.71 2.99 -5.54
N SER A 350 -4.77 2.23 -5.78
CA SER A 350 -5.34 1.94 -7.09
C SER A 350 -6.83 2.24 -7.09
N ILE A 351 -7.41 2.40 -8.28
CA ILE A 351 -8.84 2.66 -8.46
C ILE A 351 -9.37 1.72 -9.54
N SER A 352 -10.45 1.00 -9.23
CA SER A 352 -11.23 0.23 -10.19
C SER A 352 -12.56 0.93 -10.46
N THR A 353 -12.89 1.14 -11.73
CA THR A 353 -14.10 1.84 -12.18
C THR A 353 -15.08 0.85 -12.77
N LEU A 354 -16.31 0.79 -12.24
CA LEU A 354 -17.42 -0.01 -12.75
C LEU A 354 -18.53 0.90 -13.29
N GLY A 355 -18.99 0.64 -14.52
CA GLY A 355 -20.08 1.37 -15.15
C GLY A 355 -19.87 1.55 -16.65
N PRO A 356 -20.79 2.25 -17.34
CA PRO A 356 -21.92 2.99 -16.77
C PRO A 356 -23.01 2.10 -16.16
N ILE A 357 -23.63 2.54 -15.07
CA ILE A 357 -24.68 1.82 -14.35
C ILE A 357 -25.98 2.62 -14.44
N LEU A 358 -27.08 1.92 -14.72
CA LEU A 358 -28.45 2.45 -14.70
C LEU A 358 -29.25 1.69 -13.65
N ILE A 359 -30.01 2.43 -12.84
CA ILE A 359 -30.94 1.82 -11.88
C ILE A 359 -32.29 1.69 -12.57
N ASP A 360 -32.79 0.46 -12.62
CA ASP A 360 -34.01 0.09 -13.33
C ASP A 360 -34.85 -0.81 -12.42
N GLN A 361 -35.78 -0.21 -11.69
CA GLN A 361 -36.63 -0.89 -10.70
C GLN A 361 -38.03 -1.21 -11.26
N THR A 362 -38.29 -0.87 -12.51
CA THR A 362 -39.56 -1.13 -13.17
C THR A 362 -39.52 -2.44 -13.95
N PRO A 363 -40.63 -3.19 -13.98
CA PRO A 363 -40.78 -4.28 -14.93
C PRO A 363 -41.22 -3.73 -16.29
N PRO A 364 -40.87 -4.42 -17.39
CA PRO A 364 -41.33 -4.03 -18.71
C PRO A 364 -42.85 -4.13 -18.81
N LEU A 365 -43.47 -3.10 -19.38
CA LEU A 365 -44.90 -2.96 -19.62
C LEU A 365 -45.24 -3.35 -21.07
N TYR A 366 -46.51 -3.71 -21.29
CA TYR A 366 -47.04 -3.96 -22.63
C TYR A 366 -48.34 -3.18 -22.86
N ASN A 367 -48.40 -2.43 -23.95
CA ASN A 367 -49.55 -1.56 -24.26
C ASN A 367 -50.59 -2.22 -25.17
N ASN A 368 -50.19 -3.25 -25.92
CA ASN A 368 -51.05 -3.90 -26.91
C ASN A 368 -50.93 -5.42 -26.86
N ILE A 369 -52.02 -6.11 -27.22
CA ILE A 369 -52.03 -7.57 -27.36
C ILE A 369 -51.34 -7.92 -28.69
N PRO A 370 -50.28 -8.74 -28.70
CA PRO A 370 -49.67 -9.22 -29.93
C PRO A 370 -50.71 -9.91 -30.83
N LYS A 371 -50.67 -9.64 -32.13
CA LYS A 371 -51.49 -10.38 -33.10
C LYS A 371 -50.93 -11.77 -33.26
N VAL A 372 -51.80 -12.77 -33.19
CA VAL A 372 -51.44 -14.17 -33.37
C VAL A 372 -52.14 -14.70 -34.62
N THR A 373 -51.37 -15.19 -35.57
CA THR A 373 -51.88 -15.84 -36.78
C THR A 373 -51.30 -17.25 -36.93
N LEU A 374 -52.10 -18.16 -37.48
CA LEU A 374 -51.65 -19.51 -37.82
C LEU A 374 -51.42 -19.57 -39.33
N GLU A 375 -50.17 -19.74 -39.75
CA GLU A 375 -49.82 -19.96 -41.15
C GLU A 375 -49.29 -21.37 -41.34
N GLU A 376 -50.03 -22.20 -42.07
CA GLU A 376 -49.75 -23.60 -42.45
C GLU A 376 -49.22 -24.53 -41.32
N SER A 377 -47.99 -24.31 -40.85
CA SER A 377 -47.27 -25.07 -39.83
C SER A 377 -46.66 -24.24 -38.68
N HIS A 378 -46.79 -22.90 -38.70
CA HIS A 378 -46.20 -21.98 -37.72
C HIS A 378 -47.26 -21.10 -37.05
N ILE A 379 -47.07 -20.82 -35.76
CA ILE A 379 -47.81 -19.78 -35.04
C ILE A 379 -46.96 -18.53 -35.10
N MET A 380 -47.46 -17.53 -35.81
CA MET A 380 -46.80 -16.23 -35.96
C MET A 380 -47.32 -15.29 -34.89
N PHE A 381 -46.41 -14.73 -34.11
CA PHE A 381 -46.68 -13.61 -33.21
C PHE A 381 -46.15 -12.34 -33.84
N ALA A 382 -47.01 -11.35 -34.02
CA ALA A 382 -46.65 -10.05 -34.59
C ALA A 382 -47.08 -8.92 -33.66
N TRP A 383 -46.18 -7.96 -33.45
CA TRP A 383 -46.45 -6.77 -32.65
C TRP A 383 -45.89 -5.54 -33.35
N GLU A 384 -46.41 -4.38 -32.98
CA GLU A 384 -45.92 -3.09 -33.49
C GLU A 384 -44.68 -2.65 -32.70
N PHE A 385 -43.88 -1.76 -33.27
CA PHE A 385 -42.74 -1.16 -32.57
C PHE A 385 -43.22 -0.49 -31.26
N ASN A 386 -42.43 -0.58 -30.18
CA ASN A 386 -42.78 -0.13 -28.82
C ASN A 386 -44.02 -0.81 -28.18
N THR A 387 -44.44 -1.99 -28.65
CA THR A 387 -45.51 -2.76 -27.97
C THR A 387 -45.11 -3.12 -26.54
N PHE A 388 -43.84 -3.45 -26.35
CA PHE A 388 -43.22 -3.68 -25.05
C PHE A 388 -42.21 -2.56 -24.81
N TYR A 389 -42.25 -1.97 -23.62
CA TYR A 389 -41.39 -0.86 -23.24
C TYR A 389 -41.21 -0.85 -21.73
N ASP A 390 -40.17 -0.19 -21.28
CA ASP A 390 -39.91 0.08 -19.88
C ASP A 390 -39.58 1.56 -19.75
N ASP A 391 -40.13 2.23 -18.75
CA ASP A 391 -39.96 3.68 -18.57
C ASP A 391 -38.55 4.02 -18.05
N GLU A 392 -37.86 3.06 -17.42
CA GLU A 392 -36.50 3.19 -16.90
C GLU A 392 -35.44 2.52 -17.79
N GLN A 393 -35.84 1.57 -18.64
CA GLN A 393 -34.92 0.90 -19.57
C GLN A 393 -34.83 1.59 -20.94
N ILE A 394 -33.63 2.07 -21.29
CA ILE A 394 -33.33 2.62 -22.63
C ILE A 394 -32.91 1.51 -23.62
N ALA A 395 -32.60 0.31 -23.13
CA ALA A 395 -32.15 -0.82 -23.94
C ALA A 395 -33.31 -1.70 -24.45
N GLN A 396 -33.01 -2.49 -25.48
CA GLN A 396 -33.94 -3.43 -26.07
C GLN A 396 -34.28 -4.56 -25.07
N ILE A 397 -35.55 -4.94 -25.04
CA ILE A 397 -36.02 -6.07 -24.23
C ILE A 397 -35.28 -7.32 -24.64
N ASN A 398 -34.64 -7.95 -23.65
CA ASN A 398 -33.71 -9.05 -23.88
C ASN A 398 -34.40 -10.36 -24.27
N GLN A 399 -35.60 -10.61 -23.74
CA GLN A 399 -36.28 -11.89 -23.92
C GLN A 399 -37.80 -11.73 -23.85
N ILE A 400 -38.49 -12.44 -24.75
CA ILE A 400 -39.95 -12.60 -24.68
C ILE A 400 -40.26 -14.09 -24.65
N MET A 401 -41.02 -14.50 -23.63
CA MET A 401 -41.44 -15.89 -23.42
C MET A 401 -42.92 -16.05 -23.71
N PHE A 402 -43.29 -17.06 -24.49
CA PHE A 402 -44.67 -17.38 -24.82
C PHE A 402 -45.05 -18.75 -24.24
N GLN A 403 -46.29 -18.91 -23.80
CA GLN A 403 -46.82 -20.21 -23.36
C GLN A 403 -47.91 -20.67 -24.33
N LEU A 404 -47.80 -21.89 -24.85
CA LEU A 404 -48.81 -22.51 -25.71
C LEU A 404 -49.41 -23.73 -25.02
N GLY A 405 -50.68 -23.63 -24.60
CA GLY A 405 -51.46 -24.75 -24.06
C GLY A 405 -51.85 -24.65 -22.57
N LYS A 406 -52.39 -25.73 -22.00
CA LYS A 406 -52.83 -25.86 -20.59
C LYS A 406 -51.71 -26.35 -19.63
N THR A 407 -50.51 -26.59 -20.12
CA THR A 407 -49.36 -27.12 -19.36
C THR A 407 -48.28 -26.04 -19.23
N ASN A 408 -47.42 -26.11 -18.19
CA ASN A 408 -46.34 -25.14 -17.88
C ASN A 408 -45.15 -25.17 -18.87
N LEU A 409 -45.39 -25.39 -20.16
CA LEU A 409 -44.36 -25.40 -21.21
C LEU A 409 -44.27 -24.02 -21.87
N TYR A 410 -43.15 -23.34 -21.65
CA TYR A 410 -42.84 -22.03 -22.23
C TYR A 410 -41.91 -22.18 -23.44
N PHE A 411 -42.04 -21.29 -24.41
CA PHE A 411 -41.22 -21.17 -25.62
C PHE A 411 -40.48 -19.83 -25.56
N MET A 412 -39.20 -19.84 -25.90
CA MET A 412 -38.34 -18.66 -25.89
C MET A 412 -38.16 -18.13 -27.31
N CYS A 413 -38.34 -16.83 -27.49
CA CYS A 413 -38.10 -16.17 -28.75
C CYS A 413 -37.03 -15.08 -28.53
N ILE A 414 -35.91 -15.20 -29.23
CA ILE A 414 -34.77 -14.26 -29.19
C ILE A 414 -34.66 -13.71 -30.62
N GLU A 415 -35.11 -12.47 -30.79
CA GLU A 415 -35.16 -11.72 -32.05
C GLU A 415 -36.11 -12.23 -33.16
N CYS A 416 -36.53 -11.29 -34.02
CA CYS A 416 -37.68 -11.30 -34.92
C CYS A 416 -37.77 -12.39 -36.02
N VAL A 417 -37.17 -13.57 -35.89
CA VAL A 417 -37.26 -14.58 -36.97
C VAL A 417 -37.54 -16.02 -36.51
N GLU A 418 -37.14 -16.51 -35.33
CA GLU A 418 -37.40 -17.92 -34.95
C GLU A 418 -37.64 -18.13 -33.45
N CYS A 419 -38.75 -18.78 -33.08
CA CYS A 419 -38.98 -19.26 -31.71
C CYS A 419 -38.47 -20.71 -31.58
N PHE A 420 -37.62 -20.97 -30.58
CA PHE A 420 -37.09 -22.31 -30.32
C PHE A 420 -37.85 -22.99 -29.17
N THR A 421 -38.09 -24.29 -29.31
CA THR A 421 -38.59 -25.13 -28.22
C THR A 421 -37.46 -25.38 -27.20
N PRO A 422 -37.70 -25.33 -25.88
CA PRO A 422 -36.68 -25.73 -24.92
C PRO A 422 -36.32 -27.21 -25.15
N HIS A 423 -35.03 -27.51 -25.28
CA HIS A 423 -34.56 -28.88 -25.22
C HIS A 423 -34.97 -29.47 -23.87
N LYS A 424 -35.72 -30.57 -23.89
CA LYS A 424 -35.88 -31.41 -22.72
C LYS A 424 -34.51 -31.96 -22.36
N ASP A 425 -33.98 -31.55 -21.22
CA ASP A 425 -32.94 -32.32 -20.54
C ASP A 425 -33.41 -33.77 -20.42
N LYS A 426 -32.69 -34.65 -21.10
CA LYS A 426 -32.58 -36.05 -20.70
C LYS A 426 -31.29 -36.13 -19.93
N ASP A 427 -31.43 -36.50 -18.66
CA ASP A 427 -30.42 -37.05 -17.75
C ASP A 427 -29.02 -37.24 -18.35
N PHE A 428 -28.05 -36.47 -17.86
CA PHE A 428 -26.66 -36.92 -17.63
C PHE A 428 -26.02 -36.13 -16.50
#